data_AF-A0A975JKN3-F1
#
_entry.id   AF-A0A975JKN3-F1
#
_cell.length_a   1.000
_cell.length_b   1.000
_cell.length_c   1.000
_cell.angle_alpha   90.00
_cell.angle_beta   90.00
_cell.angle_gamma   90.00
#
_symmetry.space_group_name_H-M   'P 1'
#
loop_
_entity.id
_entity.type
_entity.pdbx_description
1 polymer ?
#
loop_
_entity_poly.entity_id
_entity_poly.type
_entity_poly.pdbx_seq_one_letter_code
_entity_poly.pdbx_strand_id
1 'polypeptide(L)' 'MGKRDYGGMTVNERLFASGLLDDFDRALSNGDKAAIEEILEKVDVDPNLAKSILSDGC' A
#
# COMPACT_ATOMS: atom_id res chain seq x y z
N MET A 1 0.61 20.19 -9.74
CA MET A 1 -0.07 18.90 -9.50
C MET A 1 -0.29 18.79 -7.99
N GLY A 2 -1.54 18.87 -7.51
CA GLY A 2 -1.81 18.76 -6.07
C GLY A 2 -1.47 17.35 -5.61
N LYS A 3 -0.43 17.22 -4.78
CA LYS A 3 -0.15 15.98 -4.06
C LYS A 3 -1.41 15.70 -3.24
N ARG A 4 -2.07 14.56 -3.41
CA ARG A 4 -3.26 14.24 -2.60
C ARG A 4 -2.79 14.22 -1.15
N ASP A 5 -3.29 15.14 -0.34
CA ASP A 5 -2.98 15.19 1.08
C ASP A 5 -3.60 13.96 1.75
N TYR A 6 -2.82 12.89 1.84
CA TYR A 6 -3.21 11.68 2.58
C TYR A 6 -2.99 11.83 4.10
N GLY A 7 -2.82 13.07 4.57
CA GLY A 7 -2.67 13.38 5.99
C GLY A 7 -3.93 12.95 6.76
N GLY A 8 -3.74 12.02 7.70
CA GLY A 8 -4.85 11.46 8.49
C GLY A 8 -5.54 10.22 7.92
N MET A 9 -5.17 9.78 6.70
CA MET A 9 -5.68 8.52 6.12
C MET A 9 -4.76 7.35 6.46
N THR A 10 -5.37 6.24 6.85
CA THR A 10 -4.70 4.93 6.96
C THR A 10 -4.27 4.43 5.58
N VAL A 11 -3.29 3.52 5.54
CA VAL A 11 -2.79 2.92 4.29
C VAL A 11 -3.92 2.34 3.45
N ASN A 12 -4.87 1.66 4.11
CA ASN A 12 -6.00 1.02 3.44
C ASN A 12 -6.94 2.03 2.77
N GLU A 13 -7.20 3.17 3.41
CA GLU A 13 -8.00 4.25 2.85
C GLU A 13 -7.31 4.89 1.64
N ARG A 14 -5.98 5.03 1.65
CA ARG A 14 -5.21 5.54 0.51
C ARG A 14 -5.24 4.57 -0.69
N LEU A 15 -5.14 3.28 -0.42
CA LEU A 15 -5.27 2.21 -1.42
C LEU A 15 -6.66 2.23 -2.05
N PHE A 16 -7.71 2.34 -1.22
CA PHE A 16 -9.09 2.45 -1.67
C PHE A 16 -9.32 3.71 -2.52
N ALA A 17 -8.89 4.89 -2.04
CA ALA A 17 -9.02 6.16 -2.76
C ALA A 17 -8.22 6.21 -4.07
N SER A 18 -7.17 5.38 -4.19
CA SER A 18 -6.36 5.26 -5.39
C SER A 18 -6.84 4.16 -6.34
N GLY A 19 -7.83 3.35 -5.93
CA GLY A 19 -8.30 2.20 -6.70
C GLY A 19 -7.30 1.04 -6.76
N LEU A 20 -6.27 1.05 -5.91
CA LEU A 20 -5.19 0.05 -5.87
C LEU A 20 -5.43 -1.04 -4.81
N LEU A 21 -6.54 -0.96 -4.08
CA LEU A 21 -6.87 -1.91 -3.00
C LEU A 21 -6.99 -3.35 -3.53
N ASP A 22 -7.63 -3.55 -4.68
CA ASP A 22 -7.81 -4.87 -5.29
C ASP A 22 -6.49 -5.46 -5.78
N ASP A 23 -5.63 -4.63 -6.39
CA ASP A 23 -4.29 -5.02 -6.79
C ASP A 23 -3.40 -5.37 -5.60
N PHE A 24 -3.53 -4.64 -4.49
CA PHE A 24 -2.80 -4.87 -3.25
C PHE A 24 -3.22 -6.19 -2.60
N ASP A 25 -4.53 -6.46 -2.52
CA ASP A 25 -5.07 -7.70 -1.95
C ASP A 25 -4.63 -8.92 -2.78
N ARG A 26 -4.68 -8.80 -4.12
CA ARG A 26 -4.17 -9.83 -5.03
C ARG A 26 -2.67 -10.08 -4.85
N ALA A 27 -1.88 -9.01 -4.69
CA ALA A 27 -0.44 -9.12 -4.46
C ALA A 27 -0.12 -9.78 -3.11
N LEU A 28 -0.88 -9.43 -2.06
CA LEU A 28 -0.82 -10.09 -0.74
C LEU A 28 -1.16 -11.57 -0.83
N SER A 29 -2.27 -11.92 -1.48
CA SER A 29 -2.73 -13.31 -1.64
C SER A 29 -1.70 -14.17 -2.38
N ASN A 30 -1.02 -13.59 -3.38
CA ASN A 30 0.04 -14.24 -4.13
C ASN A 30 1.41 -14.24 -3.41
N GLY A 31 1.54 -13.52 -2.29
CA GLY A 31 2.84 -13.32 -1.61
C GLY A 31 3.85 -12.52 -2.42
N ASP A 32 3.40 -11.73 -3.40
CA ASP A 32 4.25 -10.97 -4.31
C ASP A 32 4.70 -9.65 -3.66
N LYS A 33 5.77 -9.74 -2.88
CA LYS A 33 6.34 -8.59 -2.15
C LYS A 33 6.75 -7.45 -3.07
N ALA A 34 7.22 -7.74 -4.29
CA ALA A 34 7.64 -6.71 -5.24
C ALA A 34 6.44 -5.90 -5.72
N ALA A 35 5.33 -6.57 -6.05
CA ALA A 35 4.09 -5.90 -6.41
C ALA A 35 3.52 -5.08 -5.24
N ILE A 36 3.63 -5.59 -4.01
CA ILE A 36 3.20 -4.89 -2.80
C ILE A 36 4.02 -3.59 -2.59
N GLU A 37 5.34 -3.65 -2.74
CA GLU A 37 6.21 -2.46 -2.62
C GLU A 37 5.86 -1.40 -3.69
N GLU A 38 5.65 -1.81 -4.95
CA GLU A 38 5.30 -0.89 -6.03
C GLU A 38 3.95 -0.19 -5.79
N ILE A 39 2.96 -0.93 -5.27
CA ILE A 39 1.64 -0.39 -4.97
C ILE A 39 1.71 0.59 -3.79
N LEU A 40 2.48 0.28 -2.75
CA LEU A 40 2.66 1.14 -1.59
C LEU A 40 3.43 2.42 -1.92
N GLU A 41 4.39 2.36 -2.84
CA GLU A 41 5.08 3.55 -3.35
C GLU A 41 4.10 4.50 -4.07
N LYS A 42 3.15 3.96 -4.85
CA LYS A 42 2.11 4.75 -5.54
C LYS A 42 1.16 5.48 -4.60
N VAL A 43 0.95 4.98 -3.38
CA VAL A 43 0.10 5.61 -2.36
C VAL A 43 0.89 6.45 -1.33
N ASP A 44 2.15 6.78 -1.64
CA ASP A 44 3.03 7.58 -0.78
C ASP A 44 3.11 6.99 0.64
N VAL A 45 3.16 5.65 0.72
CA VAL A 45 3.36 4.93 1.97
C VAL A 45 4.84 4.69 2.16
N ASP A 46 5.31 4.99 3.38
CA ASP A 46 6.71 4.83 3.73
C ASP A 46 7.15 3.37 3.53
N PRO A 47 8.26 3.10 2.82
CA PRO A 47 8.72 1.74 2.56
C PRO A 47 9.06 0.98 3.84
N ASN A 48 9.31 1.68 4.96
CA ASN A 48 9.47 1.03 6.27
C ASN A 48 8.13 0.51 6.81
N LEU A 49 7.05 1.27 6.64
CA LEU A 49 5.70 0.85 7.03
C LEU A 49 5.23 -0.32 6.17
N ALA A 50 5.56 -0.30 4.88
CA ALA A 50 5.32 -1.41 3.96
C ALA A 50 5.91 -2.73 4.47
N LYS A 51 7.18 -2.69 4.91
CA LYS A 51 7.86 -3.85 5.47
C LYS A 51 7.24 -4.33 6.78
N SER A 52 6.77 -3.43 7.64
CA SER A 52 6.04 -3.81 8.85
C SER A 52 4.73 -4.54 8.53
N ILE A 53 3.95 -4.09 7.55
CA ILE A 53 2.72 -4.77 7.11
C ILE A 53 3.04 -6.17 6.54
N LEU A 54 4.13 -6.29 5.78
CA LEU A 54 4.58 -7.57 5.22
C LEU A 54 5.17 -8.53 6.26
N SER A 55 5.61 -8.03 7.42
CA SER A 55 6.30 -8.82 8.43
C SER A 55 5.38 -9.32 9.56
N ASP A 56 4.19 -8.74 9.71
CA ASP A 56 3.17 -9.15 10.70
C ASP A 56 2.26 -10.29 10.20
N GLY A 57 2.47 -10.75 8.96
CA GLY A 57 1.72 -11.84 8.32
C GLY A 57 2.20 -13.27 8.62
N CYS A 58 2.94 -13.48 9.71
CA CYS A 58 3.41 -14.80 10.18
C CYS A 58 2.94 -15.10 11.60
#